data_AF-A0A953TKI3-F1
#
_entry.id   AF-A0A953TKI3-F1
#
_cell.length_a   1.000
_cell.length_b   1.000
_cell.length_c   1.000
_cell.angle_alpha   90.00
_cell.angle_beta   90.00
_cell.angle_gamma   90.00
#
_symmetry.space_group_name_H-M   'P 1'
#
loop_
_entity.id
_entity.type
_entity.pdbx_description
1 polymer ?
#
loop_
_entity_poly.entity_id
_entity_poly.type
_entity_poly.pdbx_seq_one_letter_code
_entity_poly.pdbx_strand_id
1 'polypeptide(L)'
;MSKITLAVGIIVALGILTAARAAHAPALELDSCHDDLDRLRRTASDASDSADDAKSKFDEFEACRRDPEFHDLMGDGCRSRRSEYQSALSDLESKMEDLDSRLHSVQSSCGYEFSLNRMSSLEAAQRRLCASYKGFIGLGVTPDNVLQMCKANMDVQWCKACLGLK
;
A
#
# COMPACT_ATOMS: atom_id res chain seq x y z
N MET A 1 -57.55 -54.46 -13.28
CA MET A 1 -57.72 -54.84 -11.86
C MET A 1 -56.55 -54.27 -11.06
N SER A 2 -56.86 -53.49 -10.00
CA SER A 2 -55.99 -53.08 -8.87
C SER A 2 -54.70 -52.30 -9.16
N LYS A 3 -54.27 -51.32 -8.35
CA LYS A 3 -54.82 -50.59 -7.20
C LYS A 3 -53.98 -49.32 -7.08
N ILE A 4 -54.66 -48.26 -6.68
CA ILE A 4 -54.17 -46.92 -6.37
C ILE A 4 -53.19 -46.97 -5.20
N THR A 5 -52.11 -46.18 -5.24
CA THR A 5 -51.51 -45.63 -4.02
C THR A 5 -51.14 -44.17 -4.26
N LEU A 6 -51.92 -43.30 -3.63
CA LEU A 6 -51.75 -41.86 -3.48
C LEU A 6 -50.59 -41.55 -2.52
N ALA A 7 -49.78 -40.55 -2.88
CA ALA A 7 -49.25 -39.52 -2.00
C ALA A 7 -48.72 -38.40 -2.92
N VAL A 8 -49.55 -37.43 -3.34
CA VAL A 8 -49.83 -36.15 -2.66
C VAL A 8 -48.55 -35.46 -2.18
N GLY A 9 -48.18 -34.39 -2.89
CA GLY A 9 -47.06 -33.51 -2.53
C GLY A 9 -46.91 -32.28 -3.44
N ILE A 10 -48.01 -31.55 -3.65
CA ILE A 10 -48.09 -30.09 -3.88
C ILE A 10 -47.36 -29.47 -5.09
N ILE A 11 -48.21 -28.95 -5.99
CA ILE A 11 -47.98 -28.00 -7.09
C ILE A 11 -47.56 -26.63 -6.54
N VAL A 12 -46.55 -25.97 -7.11
CA VAL A 12 -46.63 -24.53 -7.49
C VAL A 12 -45.74 -24.28 -8.72
N ALA A 13 -46.41 -23.99 -9.84
CA ALA A 13 -45.83 -23.40 -11.03
C ALA A 13 -45.57 -21.89 -10.83
N LEU A 14 -44.58 -21.32 -11.53
CA LEU A 14 -44.53 -19.97 -12.15
C LEU A 14 -43.07 -19.80 -12.64
N GLY A 15 -42.76 -19.76 -13.94
CA GLY A 15 -43.00 -18.60 -14.81
C GLY A 15 -42.13 -17.43 -14.33
N ILE A 16 -40.99 -17.11 -14.96
CA ILE A 16 -40.89 -16.09 -16.03
C ILE A 16 -39.50 -16.18 -16.70
N LEU A 17 -39.48 -16.31 -18.04
CA LEU A 17 -38.37 -15.86 -18.88
C LEU A 17 -38.26 -14.34 -18.78
N THR A 18 -37.06 -13.78 -18.65
CA THR A 18 -36.49 -12.69 -19.49
C THR A 18 -35.39 -11.90 -18.79
N ALA A 19 -34.38 -11.56 -19.59
CA ALA A 19 -33.51 -10.40 -19.44
C ALA A 19 -32.59 -10.35 -18.20
N ALA A 20 -31.57 -11.22 -18.18
CA ALA A 20 -30.28 -10.75 -17.68
C ALA A 20 -29.77 -9.70 -18.68
N ARG A 21 -29.99 -8.43 -18.34
CA ARG A 21 -29.40 -7.26 -19.00
C ARG A 21 -27.93 -7.55 -19.29
N ALA A 22 -27.54 -7.56 -20.55
CA ALA A 22 -26.18 -7.16 -20.92
C ALA A 22 -26.04 -5.72 -20.41
N ALA A 23 -25.37 -5.56 -19.27
CA ALA A 23 -24.93 -4.27 -18.79
C ALA A 23 -24.03 -3.69 -19.88
N HIS A 24 -24.58 -2.75 -20.65
CA HIS A 24 -23.78 -1.89 -21.51
C HIS A 24 -22.99 -0.99 -20.56
N ALA A 25 -21.78 -1.40 -20.21
CA ALA A 25 -20.80 -0.48 -19.66
C ALA A 25 -20.53 0.57 -20.76
N PRO A 26 -20.69 1.87 -20.49
CA PRO A 26 -20.40 2.90 -21.48
C PRO A 26 -18.91 2.88 -21.80
N ALA A 27 -18.54 2.69 -23.07
CA ALA A 27 -17.15 2.70 -23.52
C ALA A 27 -16.38 4.00 -23.18
N LEU A 28 -17.11 5.08 -22.84
CA LEU A 28 -16.55 6.36 -22.37
C LEU A 28 -15.91 6.28 -20.97
N GLU A 29 -16.26 5.31 -20.12
CA GLU A 29 -15.63 5.16 -18.80
C GLU A 29 -14.29 4.40 -18.85
N LEU A 30 -14.06 3.61 -19.91
CA LEU A 30 -12.85 2.81 -20.05
C LEU A 30 -11.63 3.68 -20.45
N ASP A 31 -11.84 4.67 -21.32
CA ASP A 31 -10.78 5.60 -21.73
C ASP A 31 -10.37 6.53 -20.57
N SER A 32 -11.33 7.06 -19.81
CA SER A 32 -11.02 7.87 -18.61
C SER A 32 -10.31 7.06 -17.53
N CYS A 33 -10.70 5.80 -17.34
CA CYS A 33 -10.04 4.88 -16.43
C CYS A 33 -8.58 4.60 -16.83
N HIS A 34 -8.35 4.36 -18.12
CA HIS A 34 -7.00 4.11 -18.65
C HIS A 34 -6.08 5.33 -18.43
N ASP A 35 -6.57 6.53 -18.70
CA ASP A 35 -5.82 7.77 -18.49
C ASP A 35 -5.49 8.00 -17.01
N ASP A 36 -6.45 7.74 -16.11
CA ASP A 36 -6.22 7.87 -14.67
C ASP A 36 -5.27 6.79 -14.13
N LEU A 37 -5.31 5.57 -14.67
CA LEU A 37 -4.35 4.51 -14.34
C LEU A 37 -2.93 4.84 -14.80
N ASP A 38 -2.77 5.42 -16.00
CA ASP A 38 -1.47 5.88 -16.48
C ASP A 38 -0.93 7.03 -15.62
N ARG A 39 -1.79 7.97 -15.22
CA ARG A 39 -1.45 9.04 -14.28
C ARG A 39 -1.03 8.48 -12.92
N LEU A 40 -1.80 7.53 -12.36
CA LEU A 40 -1.49 6.87 -11.10
C LEU A 40 -0.12 6.18 -11.16
N ARG A 41 0.17 5.47 -12.25
CA ARG A 41 1.47 4.82 -12.47
C ARG A 41 2.61 5.83 -12.47
N ARG A 42 2.47 6.97 -13.15
CA ARG A 42 3.50 8.02 -13.18
C ARG A 42 3.70 8.63 -11.79
N THR A 43 2.62 8.95 -11.08
CA THR A 43 2.69 9.45 -9.69
C THR A 43 3.35 8.44 -8.75
N ALA A 44 3.09 7.14 -8.92
CA ALA A 44 3.75 6.09 -8.15
C ALA A 44 5.26 6.00 -8.45
N SER A 45 5.66 6.22 -9.72
CA SER A 45 7.08 6.30 -10.10
C SER A 45 7.75 7.50 -9.45
N ASP A 46 7.14 8.69 -9.53
CA ASP A 46 7.65 9.90 -8.88
C ASP A 46 7.81 9.71 -7.37
N ALA A 47 6.83 9.11 -6.70
CA ALA A 47 6.90 8.83 -5.27
C ALA A 47 8.03 7.84 -4.93
N SER A 48 8.29 6.86 -5.80
CA SER A 48 9.41 5.94 -5.65
C SER A 48 10.75 6.66 -5.78
N ASP A 49 10.89 7.52 -6.78
CA ASP A 49 12.13 8.29 -7.00
C ASP A 49 12.39 9.25 -5.83
N SER A 50 11.34 9.91 -5.31
CA SER A 50 11.44 10.72 -4.09
C SER A 50 11.80 9.90 -2.85
N ALA A 51 11.36 8.65 -2.75
CA ALA A 51 11.72 7.77 -1.64
C ALA A 51 13.21 7.37 -1.69
N ASP A 52 13.72 7.10 -2.89
CA ASP A 52 15.14 6.80 -3.10
C ASP A 52 16.03 8.03 -2.82
N ASP A 53 15.59 9.23 -3.21
CA ASP A 53 16.30 10.47 -2.87
C ASP A 53 16.31 10.72 -1.35
N ALA A 54 15.15 10.63 -0.68
CA ALA A 54 15.05 10.77 0.77
C ALA A 54 15.95 9.76 1.50
N LYS A 55 16.02 8.53 1.01
CA LYS A 55 16.95 7.51 1.52
C LYS A 55 18.41 7.91 1.31
N SER A 56 18.78 8.37 0.12
CA SER A 56 20.15 8.83 -0.16
C SER A 56 20.55 9.96 0.80
N LYS A 57 19.66 10.95 1.02
CA LYS A 57 19.90 12.06 1.95
C LYS A 57 19.97 11.63 3.40
N PHE A 58 19.18 10.64 3.79
CA PHE A 58 19.31 10.01 5.10
C PHE A 58 20.68 9.37 5.29
N ASP A 59 21.14 8.58 4.30
CA ASP A 59 22.43 7.90 4.36
C ASP A 59 23.60 8.92 4.42
N GLU A 60 23.52 10.04 3.68
CA GLU A 60 24.47 11.16 3.76
C GLU A 60 24.49 11.83 5.15
N PHE A 61 23.31 12.10 5.72
CA PHE A 61 23.19 12.68 7.07
C PHE A 61 23.73 11.74 8.15
N GLU A 62 23.43 10.45 8.07
CA GLU A 62 23.92 9.44 9.00
C GLU A 62 25.44 9.26 8.91
N ALA A 63 26.01 9.30 7.70
CA ALA A 63 27.46 9.29 7.51
C ALA A 63 28.11 10.50 8.18
N CYS A 64 27.55 11.71 7.97
CA CYS A 64 28.01 12.92 8.63
C CYS A 64 27.94 12.84 10.16
N ARG A 65 26.80 12.34 10.68
CA ARG A 65 26.61 12.19 12.13
C ARG A 65 27.60 11.18 12.75
N ARG A 66 27.91 10.11 12.02
CA ARG A 66 28.81 9.05 12.48
C ARG A 66 30.26 9.51 12.46
N ASP A 67 30.65 10.21 11.40
CA ASP A 67 32.04 10.56 11.17
C ASP A 67 32.17 12.00 10.61
N PRO A 68 31.96 13.00 11.49
CA PRO A 68 31.88 14.39 11.07
C PRO A 68 33.23 14.93 10.57
N GLU A 69 34.38 14.37 10.97
CA GLU A 69 35.68 14.88 10.51
C GLU A 69 35.87 14.74 8.99
N PHE A 70 35.26 13.71 8.38
CA PHE A 70 35.35 13.47 6.93
C PHE A 70 34.11 13.94 6.16
N HIS A 71 32.95 14.00 6.81
CA HIS A 71 31.67 14.20 6.14
C HIS A 71 31.00 15.55 6.44
N ASP A 72 31.41 16.25 7.50
CA ASP A 72 30.98 17.63 7.78
C ASP A 72 31.87 18.63 7.02
N LEU A 73 31.80 18.59 5.69
CA LEU A 73 32.62 19.44 4.81
C LEU A 73 32.36 20.95 5.01
N MET A 74 31.22 21.31 5.61
CA MET A 74 30.81 22.69 5.87
C MET A 74 31.18 23.15 7.28
N GLY A 75 31.60 22.23 8.17
CA GLY A 75 31.86 22.52 9.58
C GLY A 75 30.62 23.00 10.34
N ASP A 76 29.42 22.61 9.89
CA ASP A 76 28.14 23.11 10.42
C ASP A 76 27.46 22.13 11.39
N GLY A 77 28.16 21.06 11.76
CA GLY A 77 27.65 20.00 12.60
C GLY A 77 26.57 19.17 11.90
N CYS A 78 26.73 18.94 10.59
CA CYS A 78 25.79 18.19 9.74
C CYS A 78 24.40 18.84 9.62
N ARG A 79 24.29 20.14 9.90
CA ARG A 79 23.01 20.85 9.92
C ARG A 79 22.43 20.98 8.52
N SER A 80 23.27 21.26 7.52
CA SER A 80 22.88 21.29 6.11
C SER A 80 22.36 19.94 5.66
N ARG A 81 23.06 18.85 5.99
CA ARG A 81 22.64 17.49 5.62
C ARG A 81 21.32 17.08 6.27
N ARG A 82 21.13 17.45 7.53
CA ARG A 82 19.84 17.26 8.21
C ARG A 82 18.72 18.00 7.50
N SER A 83 18.97 19.25 7.09
CA SER A 83 17.98 20.06 6.38
C SER A 83 17.63 19.44 5.02
N GLU A 84 18.63 18.98 4.26
CA GLU A 84 18.44 18.29 2.97
C GLU A 84 17.58 17.03 3.13
N TYR A 85 17.88 16.20 4.14
CA TYR A 85 17.07 15.02 4.46
C TYR A 85 15.62 15.37 4.83
N GLN A 86 15.42 16.40 5.66
CA GLN A 86 14.07 16.83 6.04
C GLN A 86 13.27 17.39 4.86
N SER A 87 13.92 18.12 3.95
CA SER A 87 13.29 18.57 2.71
C SER A 87 12.88 17.39 1.83
N ALA A 88 13.77 16.41 1.62
CA ALA A 88 13.46 15.23 0.81
C ALA A 88 12.33 14.38 1.42
N LEU A 89 12.24 14.28 2.76
CA LEU A 89 11.10 13.65 3.43
C LEU A 89 9.79 14.38 3.16
N SER A 90 9.78 15.71 3.26
CA SER A 90 8.59 16.53 3.00
C SER A 90 8.11 16.38 1.55
N ASP A 91 9.05 16.26 0.60
CA ASP A 91 8.74 16.04 -0.81
C ASP A 91 8.14 14.64 -1.02
N LEU A 92 8.68 13.61 -0.37
CA LEU A 92 8.12 12.26 -0.39
C LEU A 92 6.71 12.22 0.20
N GLU A 93 6.47 12.86 1.35
CA GLU A 93 5.14 12.94 1.97
C GLU A 93 4.13 13.58 1.00
N SER A 94 4.52 14.70 0.38
CA SER A 94 3.68 15.37 -0.63
C SER A 94 3.36 14.46 -1.82
N LYS A 95 4.34 13.69 -2.32
CA LYS A 95 4.14 12.72 -3.40
C LYS A 95 3.24 11.55 -3.00
N MET A 96 3.29 11.14 -1.73
CA MET A 96 2.39 10.11 -1.20
C MET A 96 0.94 10.60 -1.09
N GLU A 97 0.73 11.86 -0.69
CA GLU A 97 -0.60 12.48 -0.70
C GLU A 97 -1.16 12.58 -2.12
N ASP A 98 -0.33 12.96 -3.09
CA ASP A 98 -0.70 12.96 -4.51
C ASP A 98 -1.09 11.56 -4.99
N LEU A 99 -0.33 10.52 -4.59
CA LEU A 99 -0.61 9.13 -4.93
C LEU A 99 -1.97 8.69 -4.38
N ASP A 100 -2.29 9.04 -3.13
CA ASP A 100 -3.58 8.73 -2.50
C ASP A 100 -4.74 9.45 -3.21
N SER A 101 -4.56 10.72 -3.56
CA SER A 101 -5.55 11.49 -4.33
C SER A 101 -5.80 10.88 -5.72
N ARG A 102 -4.74 10.44 -6.40
CA ARG A 102 -4.83 9.76 -7.70
C ARG A 102 -5.51 8.40 -7.59
N LEU A 103 -5.25 7.67 -6.51
CA LEU A 103 -5.92 6.40 -6.25
C LEU A 103 -7.43 6.58 -6.11
N HIS A 104 -7.88 7.61 -5.38
CA HIS A 104 -9.29 7.97 -5.29
C HIS A 104 -9.89 8.37 -6.65
N SER A 105 -9.10 9.07 -7.48
CA SER A 105 -9.54 9.44 -8.85
C SER A 105 -9.78 8.21 -9.72
N VAL A 106 -8.85 7.25 -9.71
CA VAL A 106 -8.99 5.95 -10.42
C VAL A 106 -10.19 5.17 -9.89
N GLN A 107 -10.43 5.15 -8.58
CA GLN A 107 -11.60 4.47 -8.00
C GLN A 107 -12.90 5.03 -8.56
N SER A 108 -12.97 6.36 -8.69
CA SER A 108 -14.13 7.06 -9.25
C SER A 108 -14.30 6.82 -10.75
N SER A 109 -13.23 6.86 -11.55
CA SER A 109 -13.32 6.81 -13.01
C SER A 109 -13.37 5.41 -13.61
N CYS A 110 -12.80 4.42 -12.94
CA CYS A 110 -12.81 3.03 -13.40
C CYS A 110 -14.07 2.26 -13.00
N GLY A 111 -14.97 2.87 -12.21
CA GLY A 111 -16.09 2.15 -11.57
C GLY A 111 -15.61 0.99 -10.69
N TYR A 112 -14.31 0.96 -10.39
CA TYR A 112 -13.67 0.00 -9.53
C TYR A 112 -13.62 0.65 -8.16
N GLU A 113 -14.56 0.29 -7.30
CA GLU A 113 -14.30 0.43 -5.89
C GLU A 113 -13.12 -0.51 -5.63
N PHE A 114 -11.90 0.05 -5.51
CA PHE A 114 -10.89 -0.63 -4.70
C PHE A 114 -11.51 -0.65 -3.31
N SER A 115 -12.36 -1.64 -3.06
CA SER A 115 -12.60 -2.16 -1.74
C SER A 115 -11.22 -2.67 -1.32
N LEU A 116 -10.41 -1.75 -0.80
CA LEU A 116 -9.53 -2.03 0.32
C LEU A 116 -10.47 -2.62 1.36
N ASN A 117 -10.80 -3.90 1.20
CA ASN A 117 -11.39 -4.71 2.22
C ASN A 117 -10.43 -4.48 3.38
N ARG A 118 -10.81 -3.61 4.32
CA ARG A 118 -9.88 -2.95 5.24
C ARG A 118 -9.14 -3.96 6.12
N MET A 119 -9.56 -5.23 6.07
CA MET A 119 -8.87 -6.39 6.62
C MET A 119 -7.87 -7.04 5.64
N SER A 120 -8.19 -7.26 4.36
CA SER A 120 -7.27 -7.96 3.44
C SER A 120 -6.17 -7.08 2.85
N SER A 121 -6.42 -5.78 2.63
CA SER A 121 -5.40 -4.86 2.13
C SER A 121 -4.46 -4.38 3.22
N LEU A 122 -4.99 -4.16 4.44
CA LEU A 122 -4.18 -3.90 5.62
C LEU A 122 -3.33 -5.13 5.95
N GLU A 123 -3.89 -6.35 5.93
CA GLU A 123 -3.09 -7.57 6.10
C GLU A 123 -2.06 -7.74 4.98
N ALA A 124 -2.37 -7.41 3.73
CA ALA A 124 -1.41 -7.50 2.63
C ALA A 124 -0.29 -6.45 2.77
N ALA A 125 -0.62 -5.21 3.13
CA ALA A 125 0.34 -4.15 3.41
C ALA A 125 1.19 -4.48 4.65
N GLN A 126 0.56 -4.99 5.70
CA GLN A 126 1.21 -5.52 6.90
C GLN A 126 2.14 -6.69 6.57
N ARG A 127 1.71 -7.64 5.73
CA ARG A 127 2.56 -8.76 5.29
C ARG A 127 3.77 -8.26 4.49
N ARG A 128 3.60 -7.24 3.64
CA ARG A 128 4.71 -6.60 2.90
C ARG A 128 5.68 -5.88 3.83
N LEU A 129 5.16 -5.07 4.76
CA LEU A 129 5.97 -4.40 5.79
C LEU A 129 6.71 -5.43 6.65
N CYS A 130 6.03 -6.51 7.02
CA CYS A 130 6.63 -7.59 7.80
C CYS A 130 7.74 -8.32 7.03
N ALA A 131 7.55 -8.54 5.73
CA ALA A 131 8.59 -9.09 4.87
C ALA A 131 9.81 -8.16 4.80
N SER A 132 9.61 -6.83 4.70
CA SER A 132 10.71 -5.86 4.74
C SER A 132 11.46 -5.89 6.07
N TYR A 133 10.74 -5.92 7.21
CA TYR A 133 11.36 -6.01 8.53
C TYR A 133 12.16 -7.31 8.72
N LYS A 134 11.65 -8.44 8.24
CA LYS A 134 12.41 -9.71 8.19
C LYS A 134 13.60 -9.64 7.25
N GLY A 135 13.48 -8.91 6.15
CA GLY A 135 14.57 -8.62 5.22
C GLY A 135 15.75 -7.94 5.94
N PHE A 136 15.49 -6.95 6.80
CA PHE A 136 16.53 -6.29 7.59
C PHE A 136 17.26 -7.25 8.54
N ILE A 137 16.55 -8.23 9.13
CA ILE A 137 17.19 -9.29 9.92
C ILE A 137 18.09 -10.15 9.04
N GLY A 138 17.63 -10.52 7.83
CA GLY A 138 18.43 -11.26 6.85
C GLY A 138 19.69 -10.52 6.39
N LEU A 139 19.68 -9.18 6.49
CA LEU A 139 20.82 -8.30 6.19
C LEU A 139 21.74 -8.05 7.40
N GLY A 140 21.50 -8.71 8.54
CA GLY A 140 22.36 -8.65 9.72
C GLY A 140 21.98 -7.59 10.76
N VAL A 141 20.81 -6.94 10.62
CA VAL A 141 20.29 -6.03 11.65
C VAL A 141 19.75 -6.85 12.83
N THR A 142 20.06 -6.43 14.07
CA THR A 142 19.60 -7.14 15.26
C THR A 142 18.07 -7.06 15.39
N PRO A 143 17.41 -8.14 15.86
CA PRO A 143 15.95 -8.16 16.02
C PRO A 143 15.42 -7.03 16.91
N ASP A 144 16.17 -6.61 17.92
CA ASP A 144 15.81 -5.50 18.81
C ASP A 144 15.77 -4.14 18.09
N ASN A 145 16.72 -3.89 17.17
CA ASN A 145 16.74 -2.66 16.37
C ASN A 145 15.61 -2.65 15.35
N VAL A 146 15.35 -3.77 14.69
CA VAL A 146 14.21 -3.92 13.77
C VAL A 146 12.88 -3.75 14.52
N LEU A 147 12.80 -4.27 15.75
CA LEU A 147 11.63 -4.10 16.61
C LEU A 147 11.40 -2.63 16.99
N GLN A 148 12.46 -1.88 17.31
CA GLN A 148 12.37 -0.44 17.58
C GLN A 148 11.87 0.33 16.35
N MET A 149 12.41 0.03 15.16
CA MET A 149 11.95 0.63 13.90
C MET A 149 10.47 0.32 13.60
N CYS A 150 10.05 -0.92 13.85
CA CYS A 150 8.67 -1.32 13.65
C CYS A 150 7.71 -0.60 14.60
N LYS A 151 8.06 -0.49 15.89
CA LYS A 151 7.24 0.19 16.91
C LYS A 151 7.05 1.67 16.66
N ALA A 152 7.96 2.31 15.91
CA ALA A 152 7.83 3.72 15.54
C ALA A 152 6.62 3.97 14.62
N ASN A 153 6.15 2.95 13.89
CA ASN A 153 5.12 3.08 12.86
C ASN A 153 3.92 2.13 13.05
N MET A 154 4.04 1.12 13.92
CA MET A 154 3.06 0.04 14.08
C MET A 154 2.90 -0.38 15.55
N ASP A 155 1.80 -1.08 15.83
CA ASP A 155 1.53 -1.62 17.16
C ASP A 155 2.60 -2.64 17.62
N VAL A 156 2.99 -2.55 18.90
CA VAL A 156 4.00 -3.40 19.54
C VAL A 156 3.69 -4.89 19.41
N GLN A 157 2.42 -5.29 19.59
CA GLN A 157 2.01 -6.69 19.52
C GLN A 157 2.07 -7.19 18.08
N TRP A 158 1.69 -6.35 17.12
CA TRP A 158 1.84 -6.66 15.71
C TRP A 158 3.31 -6.85 15.31
N CYS A 159 4.20 -5.94 15.75
CA CYS A 159 5.63 -6.03 15.48
C CYS A 159 6.27 -7.30 16.06
N LYS A 160 5.93 -7.65 17.30
CA LYS A 160 6.37 -8.90 17.94
C LYS A 160 5.89 -10.13 17.17
N ALA A 161 4.61 -10.16 16.81
CA ALA A 161 4.02 -11.25 16.03
C ALA A 161 4.65 -11.39 14.64
N CYS A 162 4.90 -10.26 13.97
CA CYS A 162 5.60 -10.24 12.69
C CYS A 162 7.00 -10.84 12.79
N LEU A 163 7.80 -10.38 13.77
CA LEU A 163 9.20 -10.76 13.92
C LEU A 163 9.41 -12.12 14.61
N GLY A 164 8.35 -12.77 15.09
CA GLY A 164 8.44 -14.04 15.81
C GLY A 164 9.03 -13.90 17.22
N LEU A 165 8.94 -12.70 17.81
CA LEU A 165 9.43 -12.39 19.14
C LEU A 165 8.28 -12.59 20.15
N LYS A 166 8.55 -13.29 21.26
CA LYS A 166 7.56 -13.50 22.34
C LYS A 166 7.44 -12.24 23.22
#